data_AF-A0A6G3XA34-F1
#
_entry.id   AF-A0A6G3XA34-F1
#
_cell.length_a   1.000
_cell.length_b   1.000
_cell.length_c   1.000
_cell.angle_alpha   90.00
_cell.angle_beta   90.00
_cell.angle_gamma   90.00
#
_symmetry.space_group_name_H-M   'P 1'
#
loop_
_entity.id
_entity.type
_entity.pdbx_description
1 polymer ?
#
loop_
_entity_poly.entity_id
_entity_poly.type
_entity_poly.pdbx_seq_one_letter_code
_entity_poly.pdbx_strand_id
1 'polypeptide(L)'
;NDLAAVLPRADWLRRRILPLDALSHELDLRSALGMPPPGRPPALADALDLAVMGFTLSLNGHGLPALRVRTPDRVWTAGEGEPAATLRGGSLEVFRALT
;
A
#
# COMPACT_ATOMS: atom_id res chain seq x y z
N ASN A 1 -22.48 -6.60 20.67
CA ASN A 1 -22.81 -5.45 19.79
C ASN A 1 -21.50 -4.95 19.20
N ASP A 2 -21.11 -5.49 18.04
CA ASP A 2 -19.78 -5.32 17.42
C ASP A 2 -19.69 -4.03 16.57
N LEU A 3 -20.82 -3.37 16.34
CA LEU A 3 -20.93 -2.15 15.54
C LEU A 3 -20.08 -0.99 16.11
N ALA A 4 -20.00 -0.86 17.44
CA ALA A 4 -19.21 0.19 18.08
C ALA A 4 -17.69 0.02 17.85
N ALA A 5 -17.21 -1.21 17.66
CA ALA A 5 -15.80 -1.48 17.38
C ALA A 5 -15.46 -1.34 15.88
N VAL A 6 -16.46 -1.47 15.00
CA VAL A 6 -16.32 -1.37 13.55
C VAL A 6 -16.33 0.08 13.05
N LEU A 7 -17.14 0.96 13.64
CA LEU A 7 -17.29 2.34 13.16
C LEU A 7 -15.97 3.15 13.18
N PRO A 8 -15.18 3.17 14.26
CA PRO A 8 -13.87 3.83 14.25
C PRO A 8 -12.92 3.21 13.21
N ARG A 9 -13.05 1.89 12.98
CA ARG A 9 -12.28 1.17 11.96
C ARG A 9 -12.62 1.63 10.54
N ALA A 10 -13.90 1.76 10.25
CA ALA A 10 -14.37 2.25 8.96
C ALA A 10 -13.95 3.70 8.70
N ASP A 11 -13.98 4.55 9.73
CA ASP A 11 -13.64 5.97 9.58
C ASP A 11 -12.14 6.20 9.32
N TRP A 12 -11.24 5.51 10.04
CA TRP A 12 -9.80 5.63 9.75
C TRP A 12 -9.47 5.08 8.35
N LEU A 13 -10.10 3.96 7.97
CA LEU A 13 -9.89 3.34 6.67
C LEU A 13 -10.34 4.29 5.56
N ARG A 14 -11.54 4.88 5.68
CA ARG A 14 -12.07 5.88 4.73
C ARG A 14 -11.13 7.07 4.58
N ARG A 15 -10.58 7.59 5.69
CA ARG A 15 -9.65 8.73 5.66
C ARG A 15 -8.32 8.41 4.95
N ARG A 16 -7.89 7.15 4.91
CA ARG A 16 -6.64 6.72 4.26
C ARG A 16 -6.84 6.17 2.85
N ILE A 17 -8.03 5.64 2.53
CA ILE A 17 -8.36 5.17 1.18
C ILE A 17 -8.37 6.32 0.19
N LEU A 18 -8.98 7.47 0.53
CA LEU A 18 -9.08 8.59 -0.42
C LEU A 18 -7.71 9.12 -0.88
N PRO A 19 -6.71 9.34 0.01
CA PRO A 19 -5.36 9.70 -0.43
C PRO A 19 -4.66 8.62 -1.25
N LEU A 20 -4.85 7.33 -0.92
CA LEU A 20 -4.31 6.22 -1.72
C LEU A 20 -4.92 6.26 -3.14
N ASP A 21 -6.24 6.35 -3.23
CA ASP A 21 -7.00 6.38 -4.48
C ASP A 21 -6.60 7.56 -5.36
N ALA A 22 -6.56 8.76 -4.79
CA ALA A 22 -6.13 9.96 -5.50
C ALA A 22 -4.67 9.87 -6.00
N LEU A 23 -3.77 9.31 -5.19
CA LEU A 23 -2.37 9.13 -5.58
C LEU A 23 -2.23 8.10 -6.71
N SER A 24 -2.87 6.94 -6.61
CA SER A 24 -2.86 5.93 -7.67
C SER A 24 -3.38 6.50 -8.98
N HIS A 25 -4.53 7.19 -8.96
CA HIS A 25 -5.09 7.81 -10.16
C HIS A 25 -4.23 8.95 -10.72
N GLU A 26 -3.60 9.79 -9.88
CA GLU A 26 -2.65 10.80 -10.36
C GLU A 26 -1.47 10.14 -11.10
N LEU A 27 -0.94 9.04 -10.57
CA LEU A 27 0.16 8.30 -11.18
C LEU A 27 -0.21 7.68 -12.51
N ASP A 28 -1.44 7.18 -12.64
CA ASP A 28 -1.98 6.64 -13.89
C ASP A 28 -2.14 7.74 -14.94
N LEU A 29 -2.75 8.87 -14.58
CA LEU A 29 -2.90 10.01 -15.48
C LEU A 29 -1.56 10.54 -15.97
N ARG A 30 -0.58 10.71 -15.07
CA ARG A 30 0.76 11.15 -15.46
C ARG A 30 1.44 10.16 -16.38
N SER A 31 1.32 8.86 -16.10
CA SER A 31 1.86 7.81 -16.96
C SER A 31 1.24 7.87 -18.36
N ALA A 32 -0.09 7.99 -18.45
CA ALA A 32 -0.83 8.09 -19.71
C ALA A 32 -0.45 9.35 -20.51
N LEU A 33 -0.12 10.45 -19.82
CA LEU A 33 0.29 11.71 -20.43
C LEU A 33 1.82 11.82 -20.66
N GLY A 34 2.61 10.79 -20.35
CA GLY A 34 4.07 10.83 -20.46
C GLY A 34 4.74 11.84 -19.52
N MET A 35 4.05 12.22 -18.43
CA MET A 35 4.54 13.16 -17.44
C MET A 35 5.37 12.43 -16.37
N PRO A 36 6.42 13.07 -15.83
CA PRO A 36 7.17 12.49 -14.73
C PRO A 36 6.28 12.34 -13.47
N PRO A 37 6.60 11.39 -12.59
CA PRO A 37 5.93 11.26 -11.31
C PRO A 37 6.15 12.53 -10.44
N PRO A 38 5.21 12.82 -9.52
CA PRO A 38 5.40 13.86 -8.53
C PRO A 38 6.62 13.57 -7.65
N GLY A 39 7.46 14.57 -7.38
CA GLY A 39 8.77 14.36 -6.73
C GLY A 39 8.68 13.78 -5.32
N ARG A 40 7.78 14.29 -4.47
CA ARG A 40 7.54 13.75 -3.12
C ARG A 40 6.06 13.90 -2.76
N PRO A 41 5.22 12.89 -3.04
CA PRO A 41 3.80 12.97 -2.73
C PRO A 41 3.62 12.99 -1.20
N PRO A 42 2.90 13.97 -0.63
CA PRO A 42 2.71 14.07 0.81
C PRO A 42 2.06 12.82 1.42
N ALA A 43 1.18 12.17 0.67
CA ALA A 43 0.45 10.98 1.12
C ALA A 43 1.18 9.65 0.88
N LEU A 44 2.35 9.64 0.23
CA LEU A 44 2.98 8.39 -0.23
C LEU A 44 3.28 7.41 0.92
N ALA A 45 3.74 7.92 2.06
CA ALA A 45 4.04 7.07 3.21
C ALA A 45 2.78 6.38 3.76
N ASP A 46 1.69 7.13 3.92
CA ASP A 46 0.43 6.58 4.43
C ASP A 46 -0.26 5.66 3.42
N ALA A 47 -0.15 5.98 2.13
CA ALA A 47 -0.65 5.17 1.04
C ALA A 47 0.11 3.84 0.92
N LEU A 48 1.44 3.84 1.12
CA LEU A 48 2.25 2.62 1.17
C LEU A 48 1.84 1.69 2.31
N ASP A 49 1.64 2.22 3.52
CA ASP A 49 1.19 1.41 4.65
C ASP A 49 -0.18 0.73 4.36
N LEU A 50 -1.09 1.45 3.69
CA LEU A 50 -2.40 0.91 3.32
C LEU A 50 -2.29 -0.10 2.16
N ALA A 51 -1.45 0.16 1.16
CA ALA A 51 -1.20 -0.77 0.05
C ALA A 51 -0.58 -2.09 0.54
N VAL A 52 0.42 -2.02 1.43
CA VAL A 52 1.02 -3.21 2.06
C VAL A 52 0.00 -3.98 2.90
N MET A 53 -0.90 -3.28 3.61
CA MET A 53 -2.00 -3.93 4.33
C MET A 53 -2.94 -4.66 3.39
N GLY A 54 -3.38 -4.03 2.29
CA GLY A 54 -4.21 -4.68 1.28
C GLY A 54 -3.52 -5.90 0.66
N PHE A 55 -2.23 -5.77 0.34
CA PHE A 55 -1.42 -6.87 -0.16
C PHE A 55 -1.29 -8.02 0.85
N THR A 56 -1.09 -7.71 2.13
CA THR A 56 -1.07 -8.69 3.23
C THR A 56 -2.37 -9.49 3.30
N LEU A 57 -3.51 -8.81 3.24
CA LEU A 57 -4.82 -9.46 3.24
C LEU A 57 -4.99 -10.37 2.02
N SER A 58 -4.51 -9.93 0.86
CA SER A 58 -4.53 -10.75 -0.36
C SER A 58 -3.66 -12.01 -0.23
N LEU A 59 -2.41 -11.89 0.23
CA LEU A 59 -1.52 -13.06 0.44
C LEU A 59 -2.17 -14.08 1.37
N ASN A 60 -2.64 -13.64 2.53
CA ASN A 60 -3.27 -14.51 3.52
C ASN A 60 -4.56 -15.13 2.97
N GLY A 61 -5.40 -14.35 2.29
CA GLY A 61 -6.65 -14.82 1.69
C GLY A 61 -6.44 -15.89 0.61
N HIS A 62 -5.28 -15.91 -0.04
CA HIS A 62 -4.91 -16.90 -1.05
C HIS A 62 -4.00 -18.02 -0.50
N GLY A 63 -3.68 -18.03 0.80
CA GLY A 63 -2.77 -19.01 1.40
C GLY A 63 -1.34 -18.92 0.85
N LEU A 64 -0.92 -17.74 0.39
CA LEU A 64 0.41 -17.51 -0.16
C LEU A 64 1.43 -17.20 0.96
N PRO A 65 2.71 -17.55 0.78
CA PRO A 65 3.74 -17.24 1.77
C PRO A 65 3.91 -15.73 1.98
N ALA A 66 4.32 -15.35 3.20
CA ALA A 66 4.69 -13.98 3.49
C ALA A 66 5.84 -13.50 2.59
N LEU A 67 5.85 -12.20 2.29
CA LEU A 67 6.91 -11.50 1.58
C LEU A 67 7.42 -10.32 2.40
N ARG A 68 8.72 -10.08 2.34
CA ARG A 68 9.31 -8.86 2.90
C ARG A 68 9.21 -7.76 1.85
N VAL A 69 8.64 -6.61 2.20
CA VAL A 69 8.59 -5.43 1.33
C VAL A 69 9.58 -4.41 1.86
N ARG A 70 10.45 -3.86 1.02
CA ARG A 70 11.47 -2.88 1.43
C ARG A 70 11.56 -1.72 0.46
N THR A 71 11.49 -0.52 1.01
CA THR A 71 11.82 0.75 0.36
C THR A 71 13.09 1.34 1.00
N PRO A 72 13.62 2.48 0.52
CA PRO A 72 14.74 3.14 1.20
C PRO A 72 14.43 3.51 2.65
N ASP A 73 13.17 3.87 2.92
CA ASP A 73 12.77 4.48 4.19
C ASP A 73 12.13 3.48 5.16
N ARG A 74 11.61 2.34 4.66
CA ARG A 74 10.76 1.42 5.43
C ARG A 74 10.90 -0.04 5.01
N VAL A 75 10.55 -0.91 5.94
CA VAL A 75 10.47 -2.36 5.75
C VAL A 75 9.18 -2.87 6.38
N TRP A 76 8.48 -3.75 5.67
CA TRP A 76 7.31 -4.47 6.16
C TRP A 76 7.47 -5.98 5.94
N THR A 77 6.74 -6.76 6.72
CA THR A 77 6.41 -8.14 6.39
C THR A 77 4.95 -8.16 5.95
N ALA A 78 4.69 -8.55 4.71
CA ALA A 78 3.35 -8.72 4.17
C ALA A 78 2.99 -10.20 4.21
N GLY A 79 1.91 -10.54 4.91
CA GLY A 79 1.47 -11.93 5.15
C GLY A 79 1.96 -12.50 6.48
N GLU A 80 1.53 -13.72 6.78
CA GLU A 80 1.87 -14.43 8.02
C GLU A 80 3.07 -15.39 7.88
N GLY A 81 3.89 -15.48 8.92
CA GLY A 81 5.05 -16.38 8.98
C GLY A 81 6.36 -15.78 8.45
N GLU A 82 7.35 -16.65 8.23
CA GLU A 82 8.66 -16.24 7.73
C GLU A 82 8.60 -15.83 6.25
N PRO A 83 9.13 -14.65 5.88
CA PRO A 83 9.11 -14.21 4.49
C PRO A 83 9.88 -15.15 3.55
N ALA A 84 9.20 -15.68 2.53
CA ALA A 84 9.79 -16.55 1.53
C ALA A 84 10.67 -15.80 0.52
N ALA A 85 10.40 -14.51 0.28
CA ALA A 85 11.19 -13.66 -0.59
C ALA A 85 11.11 -12.17 -0.18
N THR A 86 11.85 -11.31 -0.88
CA THR A 86 11.83 -9.85 -0.66
C THR A 86 11.53 -9.08 -1.94
N LEU A 87 10.51 -8.23 -1.91
CA LEU A 87 10.25 -7.16 -2.90
C LEU A 87 11.01 -5.90 -2.48
N ARG A 88 11.87 -5.36 -3.36
CA ARG A 88 12.68 -4.15 -3.09
C ARG A 88 12.57 -3.16 -4.24
N GLY A 89 12.50 -1.87 -3.92
CA GLY A 89 12.50 -0.79 -4.91
C GLY A 89 12.40 0.59 -4.26
N GLY A 90 12.33 1.64 -5.07
CA GLY A 90 11.99 2.99 -4.60
C GLY A 90 10.57 3.02 -4.01
N SER A 91 10.30 3.98 -3.09
CA SER A 91 9.00 4.10 -2.43
C SER A 91 7.83 4.20 -3.41
N LEU A 92 8.00 4.93 -4.52
CA LEU A 92 6.96 5.06 -5.54
C LEU A 92 6.82 3.82 -6.44
N GLU A 93 7.92 3.13 -6.73
CA GLU A 93 7.93 1.91 -7.54
C GLU A 93 7.24 0.78 -6.79
N VAL A 94 7.56 0.62 -5.50
CA VAL A 94 6.89 -0.35 -4.62
C VAL A 94 5.42 0.00 -4.48
N PHE A 95 5.05 1.27 -4.33
CA PHE A 95 3.64 1.67 -4.28
C PHE A 95 2.90 1.23 -5.55
N ARG A 96 3.42 1.55 -6.73
CA ARG A 96 2.84 1.13 -8.03
C ARG A 96 2.77 -0.38 -8.20
N ALA A 97 3.72 -1.14 -7.66
CA ALA A 97 3.71 -2.60 -7.78
C ALA A 97 2.61 -3.27 -6.94
N LEU A 98 2.06 -2.56 -5.95
CA LEU A 98 1.07 -3.11 -4.99
C LEU A 98 -0.36 -2.62 -5.24
N THR A 99 -0.56 -1.66 -6.16
CA THR A 99 -1.85 -1.08 -6.53
C THR A 99 -2.11 -1.31 -8.01
#